data_AF-A0A840MZF7-F1
#
_entry.id   AF-A0A840MZF7-F1
#
_cell.length_a   1.000
_cell.length_b   1.000
_cell.length_c   1.000
_cell.angle_alpha   90.00
_cell.angle_beta   90.00
_cell.angle_gamma   90.00
#
_symmetry.space_group_name_H-M   'P 1'
#
loop_
_entity.id
_entity.type
_entity.pdbx_description
1 polymer ?
#
loop_
_entity_poly.entity_id
_entity_poly.type
_entity_poly.pdbx_seq_one_letter_code
_entity_poly.pdbx_strand_id
1 'polypeptide(L)' 'MSRRNKNQLRLPIRRYSVRADSFEADIQAATPAAAKYELFKRLREAGYFKGDDFREFVRRSPTARELLR' A
#
# COMPACT_ATOMS: atom_id res chain seq x y z
N MET A 1 1.09 -4.23 30.03
CA MET A 1 2.25 -4.90 29.39
C MET A 1 1.78 -5.66 28.16
N SER A 2 2.01 -5.15 26.95
CA SER A 2 1.64 -5.86 25.71
C SER A 2 2.62 -6.99 25.43
N ARG A 3 2.11 -8.24 25.41
CA ARG A 3 2.85 -9.43 25.02
C ARG A 3 3.20 -9.33 23.52
N ARG A 4 4.37 -8.77 23.20
CA ARG A 4 4.91 -8.76 21.84
C ARG A 4 5.19 -10.21 21.44
N ASN A 5 4.38 -10.76 20.54
CA ASN A 5 4.48 -12.15 20.08
C ASN A 5 5.83 -12.34 19.39
N LYS A 6 6.73 -13.16 19.96
CA LYS A 6 8.09 -13.42 19.42
C LYS A 6 8.08 -14.09 18.04
N ASN A 7 6.94 -14.60 17.60
CA ASN A 7 6.74 -15.24 16.29
C ASN A 7 6.21 -14.28 15.21
N GLN A 8 6.31 -12.97 15.42
CA GLN A 8 5.91 -12.00 14.40
C GLN A 8 6.91 -12.11 13.24
N LEU A 9 6.50 -12.83 12.18
CA LEU A 9 7.28 -13.05 10.97
C LEU A 9 7.80 -11.70 10.46
N ARG A 10 9.13 -11.56 10.41
CA ARG A 10 9.78 -10.43 9.75
C ARG A 10 9.63 -10.63 8.25
N LEU A 11 8.54 -10.11 7.70
CA LEU A 11 8.34 -10.13 6.26
C LEU A 11 9.43 -9.26 5.60
N PRO A 12 10.13 -9.77 4.58
CA PRO A 12 11.12 -8.98 3.86
C PRO A 12 10.42 -7.79 3.21
N ILE A 13 10.91 -6.57 3.48
CA ILE A 13 10.40 -5.36 2.83
C ILE A 13 10.92 -5.35 1.40
N ARG A 14 10.00 -5.30 0.43
CA ARG A 14 10.27 -5.22 -1.00
C ARG A 14 9.84 -3.86 -1.53
N ARG A 15 10.38 -3.47 -2.69
CA ARG A 15 9.94 -2.26 -3.40
C ARG A 15 8.88 -2.65 -4.43
N TYR A 16 7.80 -1.89 -4.45
CA TYR A 16 6.73 -2.02 -5.42
C TYR A 16 6.51 -0.66 -6.10
N SER A 17 6.34 -0.67 -7.41
CA SER A 17 5.70 0.43 -8.13
C SER A 17 4.20 0.18 -8.10
N VAL A 18 3.45 1.09 -7.49
CA VAL A 18 2.00 1.00 -7.39
C VAL A 18 1.37 2.06 -8.26
N ARG A 19 0.52 1.65 -9.20
CA ARG A 19 -0.22 2.54 -10.10
C ARG A 19 -1.72 2.46 -9.83
N ALA A 20 -2.35 3.61 -9.66
CA ALA A 20 -3.79 3.76 -9.54
C ALA A 20 -4.22 4.94 -10.41
N ASP A 21 -4.92 4.65 -11.51
CA ASP A 21 -5.32 5.68 -12.49
C ASP A 21 -4.09 6.49 -13.00
N SER A 22 -4.10 7.80 -12.80
CA SER A 22 -3.02 8.74 -13.14
C SER A 22 -1.91 8.84 -12.09
N PHE A 23 -2.01 8.10 -10.98
CA PHE A 23 -1.04 8.12 -9.90
C PHE A 23 -0.12 6.91 -9.98
N GLU A 24 1.18 7.16 -9.87
CA GLU A 24 2.19 6.13 -9.73
C GLU A 24 3.14 6.52 -8.60
N ALA A 25 3.43 5.57 -7.71
CA ALA A 25 4.39 5.80 -6.64
C ALA A 25 5.18 4.54 -6.30
N ASP A 26 6.45 4.74 -5.95
CA ASP A 26 7.29 3.71 -5.39
C ASP A 26 7.06 3.58 -3.88
N ILE A 27 6.74 2.36 -3.46
CA ILE A 27 6.34 2.03 -2.10
C ILE A 27 7.14 0.83 -1.60
N GLN A 28 7.70 0.96 -0.40
CA GLN A 28 8.34 -0.13 0.31
C GLN A 28 7.31 -0.82 1.21
N ALA A 29 7.06 -2.09 0.96
CA ALA A 29 6.08 -2.86 1.72
C ALA A 29 6.47 -4.33 1.79
N ALA A 30 5.89 -5.05 2.75
CA ALA A 30 6.06 -6.50 2.87
C ALA A 30 5.32 -7.27 1.77
N THR A 31 4.18 -6.76 1.31
CA THR A 31 3.29 -7.43 0.35
C THR A 31 2.71 -6.44 -0.66
N PRO A 32 2.25 -6.91 -1.83
CA PRO A 32 1.58 -6.04 -2.81
C PRO A 32 0.33 -5.36 -2.24
N ALA A 33 -0.42 -6.07 -1.38
CA ALA A 33 -1.62 -5.51 -0.74
C ALA A 33 -1.26 -4.37 0.22
N ALA A 34 -0.20 -4.52 1.02
CA ALA A 34 0.30 -3.45 1.87
C ALA A 34 0.80 -2.27 1.03
N ALA A 35 1.45 -2.52 -0.11
CA ALA A 35 1.89 -1.45 -1.02
C ALA A 35 0.70 -0.64 -1.57
N LYS A 36 -0.38 -1.31 -2.00
CA LYS A 36 -1.62 -0.65 -2.45
C LYS A 36 -2.26 0.18 -1.34
N TYR A 37 -2.29 -0.34 -0.12
CA TYR A 37 -2.85 0.37 1.02
C TYR A 37 -2.05 1.63 1.39
N GLU A 38 -0.72 1.55 1.33
CA GLU A 38 0.15 2.73 1.51
C GLU A 38 -0.09 3.79 0.42
N LEU A 39 -0.32 3.40 -0.84
CA LEU A 39 -0.69 4.35 -1.90
C LEU A 39 -2.02 5.04 -1.58
N PHE A 40 -3.02 4.26 -1.15
CA PHE A 40 -4.31 4.80 -0.73
C PHE A 40 -4.18 5.83 0.40
N LYS A 41 -3.36 5.55 1.43
CA LYS A 41 -3.12 6.51 2.52
C LYS A 41 -2.55 7.82 1.99
N ARG A 42 -1.51 7.76 1.14
CA ARG A 42 -0.89 8.95 0.55
C ARG A 42 -1.90 9.77 -0.27
N LEU A 43 -2.73 9.11 -1.07
CA LEU A 43 -3.76 9.77 -1.87
C LEU A 43 -4.85 10.40 -0.99
N ARG A 44 -5.24 9.73 0.09
CA ARG A 44 -6.17 10.27 1.09
C ARG A 44 -5.58 11.50 1.80
N GLU A 45 -4.32 11.45 2.21
CA GLU A 45 -3.62 12.57 2.84
C GLU A 45 -3.48 13.76 1.89
N ALA A 46 -3.27 13.51 0.59
CA ALA A 46 -3.27 14.54 -0.44
C ALA A 46 -4.68 15.07 -0.81
N GLY A 47 -5.74 14.54 -0.20
CA GLY A 47 -7.11 15.00 -0.40
C GLY A 47 -7.84 14.42 -1.60
N TYR A 48 -7.27 13.40 -2.27
CA TYR A 48 -7.93 12.72 -3.41
C TYR A 48 -9.08 11.80 -3.00
N PHE A 49 -9.13 11.39 -1.74
CA PHE A 49 -10.17 10.54 -1.16
C PHE A 49 -10.68 11.18 0.14
N LYS A 50 -12.00 11.25 0.35
CA LYS A 50 -12.63 11.86 1.53
C LYS A 50 -13.35 10.79 2.38
N GLY A 51 -12.78 10.46 3.54
CA GLY A 51 -13.40 9.52 4.48
C GLY A 51 -13.09 8.06 4.16
N ASP A 52 -14.11 7.21 4.03
CA ASP A 52 -14.01 5.74 3.88
C ASP A 52 -13.98 5.26 2.41
N ASP A 53 -13.43 6.09 1.52
CA ASP A 53 -13.38 5.84 0.06
C ASP A 53 -12.39 4.73 -0.36
N PHE A 54 -12.00 3.85 0.56
CA PHE A 54 -11.16 2.70 0.20
C PHE A 54 -11.84 1.82 -0.86
N ARG A 55 -13.17 1.71 -0.83
CA ARG A 55 -13.93 1.01 -1.88
C ARG A 55 -13.76 1.65 -3.25
N GLU A 56 -13.70 2.97 -3.32
CA GLU A 56 -13.46 3.68 -4.58
C GLU A 56 -12.03 3.43 -5.07
N PHE A 57 -11.06 3.50 -4.18
CA PHE A 57 -9.68 3.15 -4.50
C PHE A 57 -9.57 1.72 -5.04
N VAL A 58 -10.24 0.73 -4.43
CA VAL A 58 -10.26 -0.65 -4.92
C VAL A 58 -10.95 -0.76 -6.28
N ARG A 59 -12.07 -0.04 -6.51
CA ARG A 59 -12.75 0.00 -7.82
C ARG A 59 -11.86 0.52 -8.94
N ARG A 60 -10.93 1.44 -8.64
CA ARG A 60 -9.92 1.94 -9.59
C ARG A 60 -8.84 0.90 -9.95
N SER A 61 -8.98 -0.34 -9.47
CA SER A 61 -8.13 -1.48 -9.79
C SER A 61 -6.62 -1.18 -9.67
N PRO A 62 -6.14 -0.71 -8.50
CA PRO A 62 -4.75 -0.36 -8.30
C PRO A 62 -3.87 -1.58 -8.54
N THR A 63 -2.85 -1.40 -9.36
CA THR A 63 -1.87 -2.44 -9.70
C THR A 63 -0.61 -2.20 -8.89
N ALA A 64 0.00 -3.27 -8.39
CA ALA A 64 1.27 -3.22 -7.68
C ALA A 64 2.22 -4.19 -8.35
N ARG A 65 3.34 -3.68 -8.85
CA ARG A 65 4.39 -4.46 -9.51
C ARG A 65 5.63 -4.41 -8.65
N GLU A 66 6.16 -5.57 -8.30
CA GLU A 66 7.44 -5.65 -7.58
C GLU A 66 8.56 -5.14 -8.48
N LEU A 67 9.36 -4.20 -7.96
CA LEU A 67 10.57 -3.74 -8.61
C LEU A 67 11.71 -4.64 -8.12
N LEU A 68 12.02 -5.64 -8.93
CA LEU A 68 13.22 -6.46 -8.75
C LEU A 68 14.44 -5.57 -9.04
N ARG A 69 15.25 -5.35 -8.01
CA ARG A 69 16.59 -4.80 -8.16
C ARG A 69 17.54 -5.88 -8.65
#